data_AF-A0A936K9W3-F1
#
_entry.id   AF-A0A936K9W3-F1
#
_cell.length_a   1.000
_cell.length_b   1.000
_cell.length_c   1.000
_cell.angle_alpha   90.00
_cell.angle_beta   90.00
_cell.angle_gamma   90.00
#
_symmetry.space_group_name_H-M   'P 1'
#
loop_
_entity.id
_entity.type
_entity.pdbx_description
1 polymer ?
#
loop_
_entity_poly.entity_id
_entity_poly.type
_entity_poly.pdbx_seq_one_letter_code
_entity_poly.pdbx_strand_id
1 'polypeptide(L)'
;MSIPIVFTGQGYRIISRAWAHDPVSGVGASTHGGRYNPRGMPAFYCSLDAQTAYAEYTASLLDRPGWLCCLTLLAPASSTWP
;
A
#
# COMPACT_ATOMS: atom_id res chain seq x y z
N MET A 1 1.92 -24.02 16.07
CA MET A 1 2.64 -22.79 15.68
C MET A 1 2.88 -22.85 14.18
N SER A 2 2.25 -21.97 13.40
CA SER A 2 2.52 -21.87 11.95
C SER A 2 3.79 -21.04 11.75
N ILE A 3 4.61 -21.45 10.78
CA ILE A 3 5.77 -20.67 10.33
C ILE A 3 5.24 -19.45 9.56
N PRO A 4 5.69 -18.22 9.89
CA PRO A 4 5.28 -17.04 9.11
C PRO A 4 5.86 -17.13 7.70
N ILE A 5 5.01 -17.00 6.68
CA ILE A 5 5.46 -16.85 5.30
C ILE A 5 6.03 -15.43 5.19
N VAL A 6 7.25 -15.26 4.69
CA VAL A 6 7.85 -13.93 4.50
C VAL A 6 7.89 -13.63 3.01
N PHE A 7 7.30 -12.51 2.62
CA PHE A 7 7.42 -11.97 1.29
C PHE A 7 8.68 -11.09 1.19
N THR A 8 9.48 -11.31 0.16
CA THR A 8 10.61 -10.44 -0.22
C THR A 8 10.51 -10.15 -1.71
N GLY A 9 10.52 -8.88 -2.10
CA GLY A 9 10.40 -8.52 -3.50
C GLY A 9 10.25 -7.01 -3.74
N GLN A 10 10.06 -6.62 -5.00
CA GLN A 10 9.72 -5.25 -5.35
C GLN A 10 8.21 -5.02 -5.21
N GLY A 11 7.86 -3.83 -4.73
CA GLY A 11 6.49 -3.35 -4.68
C GLY A 11 6.36 -1.95 -5.25
N TYR A 12 5.20 -1.68 -5.81
CA TYR A 12 4.83 -0.42 -6.43
C TYR A 12 3.62 0.17 -5.73
N ARG A 13 3.66 1.46 -5.44
CA ARG A 13 2.50 2.21 -4.94
C ARG A 13 2.46 3.59 -5.57
N ILE A 14 1.26 4.15 -5.72
CA ILE A 14 1.10 5.56 -6.11
C ILE A 14 0.60 6.34 -4.90
N ILE A 15 1.27 7.44 -4.59
CA ILE A 15 0.92 8.30 -3.46
C ILE A 15 0.53 9.69 -3.94
N SER A 16 -0.48 10.28 -3.29
CA SER A 16 -0.82 11.68 -3.52
C SER A 16 0.32 12.60 -3.07
N ARG A 17 0.43 13.79 -3.68
CA ARG A 17 1.46 14.79 -3.34
C ARG A 17 1.59 15.10 -1.84
N ALA A 18 0.48 15.09 -1.09
CA ALA A 18 0.50 15.36 0.36
C ALA A 18 1.38 14.38 1.15
N TRP A 19 1.51 13.13 0.68
CA TRP A 19 2.25 12.06 1.33
C TRP A 19 3.60 11.75 0.65
N ALA A 20 4.00 12.53 -0.35
CA ALA A 20 5.23 12.29 -1.12
C ALA A 20 6.52 12.34 -0.29
N HIS A 21 6.50 13.07 0.82
CA HIS A 21 7.64 13.18 1.75
C HIS A 21 7.87 11.92 2.60
N ASP A 22 6.86 11.05 2.71
CA ASP A 22 6.96 9.78 3.44
C ASP A 22 6.23 8.66 2.66
N PRO A 23 6.90 8.06 1.66
CA PRO A 23 6.33 7.05 0.80
C PRO A 23 6.15 5.69 1.49
N VAL A 24 6.63 5.50 2.72
CA VAL A 24 6.45 4.26 3.49
C VAL A 24 5.37 4.38 4.57
N SER A 25 4.87 5.60 4.81
CA SER A 25 3.78 5.85 5.74
C SER A 25 2.50 5.07 5.40
N GLY A 26 1.78 4.68 6.45
CA GLY A 26 0.41 4.15 6.42
C GLY A 26 -0.65 5.14 6.91
N VAL A 27 -0.29 6.43 7.08
CA VAL A 27 -1.18 7.45 7.67
C VAL A 27 -2.43 7.67 6.82
N GLY A 28 -2.27 7.77 5.49
CA GLY A 28 -3.41 7.94 4.59
C GLY A 28 -4.44 6.81 4.72
N ALA A 29 -3.96 5.57 4.81
CA ALA A 29 -4.80 4.39 5.01
C ALA A 29 -5.46 4.37 6.39
N SER A 30 -4.75 4.78 7.46
CA SER A 30 -5.33 4.93 8.79
C SER A 30 -6.45 5.98 8.82
N THR A 31 -6.25 7.14 8.18
CA THR A 31 -7.22 8.24 8.19
C THR A 31 -8.51 7.90 7.46
N HIS A 32 -8.41 7.27 6.28
CA HIS A 32 -9.56 7.04 5.41
C HIS A 32 -10.16 5.63 5.57
N GLY A 33 -9.37 4.67 6.05
CA GLY A 33 -9.67 3.25 5.94
C GLY A 33 -9.46 2.76 4.51
N GLY A 34 -9.61 1.45 4.32
CA GLY A 34 -9.54 0.82 3.01
C GLY A 34 -10.16 -0.57 3.05
N ARG A 35 -10.09 -1.28 1.92
CA ARG A 35 -10.69 -2.62 1.80
C ARG A 35 -10.18 -3.60 2.86
N TYR A 36 -8.90 -3.45 3.25
CA TYR A 36 -8.21 -4.36 4.15
C TYR A 36 -7.76 -3.72 5.47
N ASN A 37 -8.24 -2.51 5.78
CA ASN A 37 -7.95 -1.87 7.07
C ASN A 37 -9.08 -0.92 7.51
N PRO A 38 -9.58 -1.01 8.76
CA PRO A 38 -10.49 -0.02 9.29
C PRO A 38 -9.79 1.33 9.50
N ARG A 39 -10.59 2.39 9.67
CA ARG A 39 -10.06 3.70 10.09
C ARG A 39 -9.37 3.58 11.45
N GLY A 40 -8.25 4.29 11.62
CA GLY A 40 -7.39 4.23 12.80
C GLY A 40 -6.31 3.13 12.72
N MET A 41 -6.40 2.19 11.78
CA MET A 41 -5.38 1.16 11.58
C MET A 41 -4.50 1.50 10.37
N PRO A 42 -3.19 1.76 10.55
CA PRO A 42 -2.30 2.01 9.42
C PRO A 42 -2.13 0.74 8.58
N ALA A 43 -2.13 0.92 7.27
CA ALA A 43 -1.86 -0.14 6.31
C ALA A 43 -1.00 0.37 5.15
N PHE A 44 -0.20 -0.52 4.60
CA PHE A 44 0.66 -0.23 3.46
C PHE A 44 0.11 -0.94 2.22
N TYR A 45 -0.54 -0.17 1.34
CA TYR A 45 -1.06 -0.68 0.07
C TYR A 45 0.01 -0.59 -1.02
N CYS A 46 0.28 -1.70 -1.68
CA CYS A 46 1.17 -1.80 -2.83
C CYS A 46 0.75 -2.95 -3.73
N SER A 47 1.22 -2.92 -4.98
CA SER A 47 1.15 -4.02 -5.93
C SER A 47 2.54 -4.55 -6.29
N LEU A 48 2.61 -5.76 -6.82
CA LEU A 48 3.84 -6.32 -7.38
C LEU A 48 4.11 -5.86 -8.81
N ASP A 49 3.16 -5.13 -9.41
CA ASP A 49 3.26 -4.58 -10.76
C ASP A 49 2.85 -3.10 -10.78
N ALA A 50 3.60 -2.30 -11.54
CA ALA A 50 3.42 -0.85 -11.61
C ALA A 50 2.11 -0.46 -12.32
N GLN A 51 1.72 -1.19 -13.36
CA GLN A 51 0.46 -0.92 -14.09
C GLN A 51 -0.74 -1.20 -13.19
N THR A 52 -0.68 -2.27 -12.41
CA THR A 52 -1.69 -2.61 -11.42
C THR A 52 -1.79 -1.54 -10.33
N ALA A 53 -0.66 -1.03 -9.83
CA ALA A 53 -0.66 0.08 -8.87
C ALA A 53 -1.32 1.35 -9.43
N TYR A 54 -1.12 1.63 -10.73
CA TYR A 54 -1.75 2.74 -11.42
C TYR A 54 -3.26 2.53 -11.63
N ALA A 55 -3.67 1.34 -12.05
CA ALA A 55 -5.08 1.00 -12.25
C ALA A 55 -5.88 1.13 -10.94
N GLU A 56 -5.38 0.61 -9.82
CA GLU A 56 -6.03 0.71 -8.51
C GLU A 56 -6.14 2.17 -8.03
N TYR A 57 -5.05 2.94 -8.21
CA TYR A 57 -5.02 4.35 -7.81
C TYR A 57 -6.05 5.17 -8.60
N THR A 58 -6.09 5.02 -9.92
CA THR A 58 -7.01 5.77 -10.80
C THR A 58 -8.46 5.31 -10.68
N ALA A 59 -8.72 4.03 -10.39
CA ALA A 59 -10.06 3.53 -10.12
C ALA A 59 -10.70 4.20 -8.88
N SER A 60 -9.89 4.50 -7.86
CA SER A 60 -10.37 5.08 -6.59
C SER A 60 -10.33 6.61 -6.56
N LEU A 61 -9.35 7.23 -7.22
CA LEU A 61 -9.05 8.66 -7.09
C LEU A 61 -9.21 9.45 -8.38
N LEU A 62 -9.68 8.82 -9.47
CA LEU A 62 -9.66 9.38 -10.82
C LEU A 62 -8.22 9.73 -11.25
N ASP A 63 -8.07 10.52 -12.30
CA ASP A 63 -6.78 10.93 -12.85
C ASP A 63 -6.11 12.06 -12.03
N ARG A 64 -6.07 11.91 -10.69
CA ARG A 64 -5.40 12.87 -9.81
C ARG A 64 -3.89 12.66 -9.86
N PRO A 65 -3.06 13.72 -9.92
CA PRO A 65 -1.61 13.55 -9.96
C PRO A 65 -1.10 12.82 -8.72
N GLY A 66 -0.32 11.77 -8.94
CA GLY A 66 0.31 10.94 -7.91
C GLY A 66 1.74 10.57 -8.28
N TRP A 67 2.54 10.16 -7.30
CA TRP A 67 3.93 9.77 -7.48
C TRP A 67 4.05 8.26 -7.40
N LEU A 68 4.53 7.64 -8.48
CA LEU A 68 4.85 6.21 -8.49
C LEU A 68 6.13 5.98 -7.69
N CYS A 69 6.02 5.15 -6.65
CA CYS A 69 7.11 4.73 -5.81
C CYS A 69 7.42 3.26 -6.09
N CYS A 70 8.70 2.94 -6.33
CA CYS A 70 9.22 1.58 -6.35
C CYS A 70 9.99 1.34 -5.05
N LEU A 71 9.67 0.25 -4.35
CA LEU A 71 10.16 -0.04 -3.02
C LEU A 71 10.59 -1.51 -2.93
N THR A 72 11.68 -1.78 -2.22
CA THR A 72 12.03 -3.14 -1.82
C THR A 72 11.26 -3.49 -0.55
N LEU A 73 10.48 -4.56 -0.60
CA LEU A 73 9.61 -5.01 0.47
C LEU A 73 10.21 -6.23 1.16
N LEU A 74 10.19 -6.18 2.50
CA LEU A 74 10.35 -7.32 3.39
C LEU A 74 9.13 -7.32 4.32
N ALA A 75 8.17 -8.20 4.07
CA ALA A 75 6.90 -8.22 4.78
C ALA A 75 6.56 -9.62 5.30
N PRO A 76 6.30 -9.81 6.60
CA PRO A 76 5.71 -11.04 7.08
C PRO A 76 4.27 -11.13 6.60
N ALA A 77 3.90 -12.22 5.93
CA ALA A 77 2.52 -12.53 5.62
C ALA A 77 1.83 -13.00 6.90
N SER A 78 0.91 -12.18 7.41
CA SER A 78 -0.01 -12.60 8.47
C SER A 78 -1.15 -13.41 7.86
N SER A 79 -1.37 -14.64 8.34
CA SER A 79 -2.53 -15.45 7.96
C SER A 79 -3.82 -15.04 8.68
N THR A 80 -3.75 -14.06 9.57
CA THR A 80 -4.87 -13.58 10.37
C THR A 80 -5.44 -12.33 9.73
N TRP A 81 -6.58 -12.48 9.06
CA TRP A 81 -7.49 -11.38 8.79
C TRP A 81 -8.06 -10.88 10.13
N PRO A 82 -8.29 -9.56 10.33
CA PRO A 82 -9.19 -9.11 11.37
C PRO A 82 -10.64 -9.56 11.09
#